data_AF-A0A946CIE7-F1
#
_entry.id   AF-A0A946CIE7-F1
#
_cell.length_a   1.000
_cell.length_b   1.000
_cell.length_c   1.000
_cell.angle_alpha   90.00
_cell.angle_beta   90.00
_cell.angle_gamma   90.00
#
_symmetry.space_group_name_H-M   'P 1'
#
loop_
_entity.id
_entity.type
_entity.pdbx_description
1 polymer ?
#
loop_
_entity_poly.entity_id
_entity_poly.type
_entity_poly.pdbx_seq_one_letter_code
_entity_poly.pdbx_strand_id
1 'polypeptide(L)'
;MTDAQINPDPENMIAYDDQKRMARDGSHDERRGLAGREDVRPEILYYLAGDPDPGVRRQIAQNELTPRHADLMLAQDDDDRVRSDVAGKIATSSLTMSESEQTNVYKVTMQALEILAGDQLVRVRQILAETLKDSAGAPVHIVEMLALDRELTVSGLILENSPILNDEFLIRVLNSEPVQGALKAISRRVALGEEVADAIVNSGDTEAVAELLGNESAQIREETLDRIVDQAPGQPGWHGPLVQRSGLHVDAMRRIADIVSETLLVELKKRADLDDDSVAAIDLVIQRRLDGRSIEDLAEIWSDTPDGPTVTAGVEDPNWAKSKGNTGPGPVADAPSDPEWASEKKHEVDQGQIKRAQKLHKKGTLREKHVSAAINDGETDFVIAAISLLADVPKGVVRKAASLQNAKALVALAWKAGLTMRLATRLQMNLAKIPPSGVLRATASDGYPISPEEMNWQLEFVAGMADGD
;
A
#
# COMPACT_ATOMS: atom_id res chain seq x y z
N MET A 1 28.10 -20.30 4.65
CA MET A 1 28.50 -20.20 6.06
C MET A 1 27.72 -19.02 6.62
N THR A 2 26.71 -19.12 7.46
CA THR A 2 26.12 -20.23 8.23
C THR A 2 24.66 -19.84 8.44
N ASP A 3 23.74 -20.78 8.21
CA ASP A 3 22.37 -20.71 8.74
C ASP A 3 22.48 -20.61 10.27
N ALA A 4 22.38 -19.39 10.79
CA ALA A 4 22.10 -19.19 12.20
C ALA A 4 20.61 -19.43 12.39
N GLN A 5 20.24 -20.71 12.53
CA GLN A 5 19.04 -21.09 13.26
C GLN A 5 19.14 -20.42 14.63
N ILE A 6 18.44 -19.29 14.79
CA ILE A 6 18.13 -18.72 16.09
C ILE A 6 17.20 -19.73 16.75
N ASN A 7 17.80 -20.72 17.41
CA ASN A 7 17.07 -21.67 18.23
C ASN A 7 16.86 -20.94 19.56
N PRO A 8 15.62 -20.53 19.91
CA PRO A 8 15.38 -19.81 21.15
C PRO A 8 15.83 -20.68 22.33
N ASP A 9 16.45 -20.04 23.33
CA ASP A 9 16.96 -20.71 24.52
C ASP A 9 15.82 -21.52 25.19
N PRO A 10 15.92 -22.85 25.30
CA PRO A 10 14.83 -23.69 25.79
C PRO A 10 14.41 -23.37 27.23
N GLU A 11 15.25 -22.70 28.02
CA GLU A 11 14.90 -22.25 29.37
C GLU A 11 13.89 -21.10 29.39
N ASN A 12 13.72 -20.38 28.27
CA ASN A 12 12.86 -19.20 28.21
C ASN A 12 11.60 -19.42 27.37
N MET A 13 11.32 -20.66 26.92
CA MET A 13 10.16 -20.99 26.10
C MET A 13 8.90 -21.16 26.96
N ILE A 14 7.79 -20.55 26.55
CA ILE A 14 6.50 -20.72 27.24
C ILE A 14 5.80 -21.96 26.69
N ALA A 15 5.42 -22.88 27.59
CA ALA A 15 4.67 -24.07 27.21
C ALA A 15 3.34 -23.70 26.53
N TYR A 16 2.89 -24.51 25.57
CA TYR A 16 1.69 -24.19 24.78
C TYR A 16 0.44 -23.96 25.63
N ASP A 17 0.24 -24.75 26.68
CA ASP A 17 -0.90 -24.59 27.59
C ASP A 17 -0.84 -23.26 28.37
N ASP A 18 0.37 -22.80 28.71
CA ASP A 18 0.58 -21.50 29.33
C ASP A 18 0.36 -20.36 28.33
N GLN A 19 0.81 -20.49 27.08
CA GLN A 19 0.50 -19.51 26.02
C GLN A 19 -1.03 -19.35 25.88
N LYS A 20 -1.77 -20.47 25.87
CA LYS A 20 -3.23 -20.47 25.77
C LYS A 20 -3.90 -19.81 26.98
N ARG A 21 -3.45 -20.16 28.20
CA ARG A 21 -3.96 -19.56 29.44
C ARG A 21 -3.70 -18.05 29.48
N MET A 22 -2.49 -17.62 29.13
CA MET A 22 -2.11 -16.21 29.08
C MET A 22 -2.91 -15.45 28.04
N ALA A 23 -3.11 -16.01 26.85
CA ALA A 23 -3.89 -15.37 25.79
C ALA A 23 -5.36 -15.17 26.18
N ARG A 24 -5.97 -16.13 26.90
CA ARG A 24 -7.39 -16.07 27.29
C ARG A 24 -7.63 -15.28 28.57
N ASP A 25 -6.85 -15.56 29.60
CA ASP A 25 -7.12 -15.14 30.98
C ASP A 25 -6.06 -14.16 31.52
N GLY A 26 -4.98 -13.91 30.77
CA GLY A 26 -3.93 -12.97 31.16
C GLY A 26 -4.38 -11.52 31.13
N SER A 27 -3.72 -10.68 31.92
CA SER A 27 -3.84 -9.22 31.86
C SER A 27 -3.40 -8.67 30.51
N HIS A 28 -3.78 -7.41 30.20
CA HIS A 28 -3.37 -6.76 28.96
C HIS A 28 -1.83 -6.73 28.78
N ASP A 29 -1.07 -6.50 29.86
CA ASP A 29 0.38 -6.54 29.84
C ASP A 29 0.94 -7.95 29.55
N GLU A 30 0.35 -9.00 30.13
CA GLU A 30 0.75 -10.38 29.85
C GLU A 30 0.44 -10.79 28.40
N ARG A 31 -0.74 -10.40 27.89
CA ARG A 31 -1.11 -10.68 26.49
C ARG A 31 -0.24 -9.90 25.50
N ARG A 32 0.10 -8.66 25.83
CA ARG A 32 1.02 -7.83 25.05
C ARG A 32 2.43 -8.42 25.04
N GLY A 33 2.91 -8.84 26.20
CA GLY A 33 4.20 -9.53 26.33
C GLY A 33 4.22 -10.84 25.53
N LEU A 34 3.12 -11.60 25.55
CA LEU A 34 2.97 -12.80 24.74
C LEU A 34 2.97 -12.49 23.23
N ALA A 35 2.24 -11.46 22.79
CA ALA A 35 2.13 -11.08 21.39
C ALA A 35 3.47 -10.72 20.71
N GLY A 36 4.43 -10.16 21.45
CA GLY A 36 5.74 -9.76 20.92
C GLY A 36 6.79 -10.88 20.88
N ARG A 37 6.44 -12.12 21.25
CA ARG A 37 7.40 -13.22 21.35
C ARG A 37 7.52 -14.05 20.08
N GLU A 38 8.70 -14.60 19.87
CA GLU A 38 9.05 -15.43 18.70
C GLU A 38 8.81 -16.95 18.92
N ASP A 39 8.46 -17.38 20.14
CA ASP A 39 8.18 -18.80 20.46
C ASP A 39 6.68 -19.11 20.55
N VAL A 40 5.83 -18.14 20.20
CA VAL A 40 4.38 -18.25 20.28
C VAL A 40 3.82 -18.94 19.06
N ARG A 41 2.88 -19.87 19.28
CA ARG A 41 2.27 -20.58 18.16
C ARG A 41 1.44 -19.67 17.26
N PRO A 42 1.46 -19.87 15.93
CA PRO A 42 0.72 -19.03 14.98
C PRO A 42 -0.79 -18.93 15.28
N GLU A 43 -1.43 -19.97 15.80
CA GLU A 43 -2.87 -19.93 16.15
C GLU A 43 -3.17 -19.03 17.35
N ILE A 44 -2.21 -18.88 18.27
CA ILE A 44 -2.32 -17.97 19.42
C ILE A 44 -2.14 -16.52 18.94
N LEU A 45 -1.18 -16.25 18.05
CA LEU A 45 -1.01 -14.93 17.44
C LEU A 45 -2.27 -14.52 16.66
N TYR A 46 -2.88 -15.45 15.92
CA TYR A 46 -4.14 -15.21 15.23
C TYR A 46 -5.27 -14.85 16.20
N TYR A 47 -5.38 -15.55 17.34
CA TYR A 47 -6.38 -15.23 18.36
C TYR A 47 -6.17 -13.83 18.95
N LEU A 48 -4.93 -13.46 19.27
CA LEU A 48 -4.58 -12.15 19.84
C LEU A 48 -4.71 -10.99 18.84
N ALA A 49 -4.81 -11.26 17.53
CA ALA A 49 -5.11 -10.24 16.53
C ALA A 49 -6.49 -9.60 16.73
N GLY A 50 -7.42 -10.29 17.42
CA GLY A 50 -8.72 -9.76 17.81
C GLY A 50 -8.78 -9.25 19.25
N ASP A 51 -7.65 -9.04 19.93
CA ASP A 51 -7.64 -8.58 21.32
C ASP A 51 -8.31 -7.21 21.45
N PRO A 52 -9.11 -6.93 22.48
CA PRO A 52 -9.71 -5.60 22.68
C PRO A 52 -8.68 -4.49 22.87
N ASP A 53 -7.48 -4.76 23.41
CA ASP A 53 -6.44 -3.76 23.61
C ASP A 53 -5.64 -3.53 22.31
N PRO A 54 -5.67 -2.31 21.72
CA PRO A 54 -4.83 -1.98 20.57
C PRO A 54 -3.34 -2.18 20.86
N GLY A 55 -2.92 -2.05 22.13
CA GLY A 55 -1.56 -2.27 22.56
C GLY A 55 -1.04 -3.68 22.29
N VAL A 56 -1.92 -4.69 22.41
CA VAL A 56 -1.64 -6.10 22.07
C VAL A 56 -1.64 -6.27 20.56
N ARG A 57 -2.67 -5.76 19.86
CA ARG A 57 -2.79 -5.88 18.39
C ARG A 57 -1.61 -5.24 17.65
N ARG A 58 -1.06 -4.13 18.15
CA ARG A 58 0.18 -3.53 17.63
C ARG A 58 1.40 -4.46 17.74
N GLN A 59 1.53 -5.22 18.83
CA GLN A 59 2.61 -6.20 18.94
C GLN A 59 2.44 -7.34 17.94
N ILE A 60 1.20 -7.80 17.71
CA ILE A 60 0.91 -8.79 16.67
C ILE A 60 1.21 -8.24 15.27
N ALA A 61 0.86 -6.98 15.00
CA ALA A 61 1.16 -6.31 13.73
C ALA A 61 2.68 -6.25 13.45
N GLN A 62 3.50 -6.08 14.48
CA GLN A 62 4.97 -6.02 14.37
C GLN A 62 5.64 -7.41 14.38
N ASN A 63 4.95 -8.47 14.80
CA ASN A 63 5.51 -9.81 14.88
C ASN A 63 5.57 -10.48 13.49
N GLU A 64 6.75 -10.97 13.12
CA GLU A 64 7.04 -11.63 11.82
C GLU A 64 6.40 -13.02 11.69
N LEU A 65 6.08 -13.67 12.82
CA LEU A 65 5.43 -14.99 12.84
C LEU A 65 3.91 -14.89 12.75
N THR A 66 3.36 -13.68 12.75
CA THR A 66 1.92 -13.47 12.61
C THR A 66 1.42 -14.03 11.27
N PRO A 67 0.40 -14.91 11.29
CA PRO A 67 -0.15 -15.47 10.06
C PRO A 67 -0.72 -14.38 9.13
N ARG A 68 -0.61 -14.59 7.81
CA ARG A 68 -1.15 -13.63 6.82
C ARG A 68 -2.63 -13.29 6.97
N HIS A 69 -3.45 -14.24 7.47
CA HIS A 69 -4.87 -13.97 7.71
C HIS A 69 -5.09 -13.04 8.93
N ALA A 70 -4.20 -13.07 9.92
CA ALA A 70 -4.20 -12.09 11.01
C ALA A 70 -3.73 -10.73 10.51
N ASP A 71 -2.69 -10.69 9.67
CA ASP A 71 -2.24 -9.45 9.01
C ASP A 71 -3.37 -8.80 8.20
N LEU A 72 -4.16 -9.59 7.46
CA LEU A 72 -5.33 -9.10 6.72
C LEU A 72 -6.42 -8.53 7.64
N MET A 73 -6.65 -9.16 8.80
CA MET A 73 -7.59 -8.62 9.80
C MET A 73 -7.09 -7.30 10.39
N LEU A 74 -5.80 -7.23 10.72
CA LEU A 74 -5.15 -6.02 11.26
C LEU A 74 -5.05 -4.89 10.23
N ALA A 75 -5.04 -5.20 8.93
CA ALA A 75 -5.09 -4.21 7.87
C ALA A 75 -6.41 -3.40 7.87
N GLN A 76 -7.47 -3.95 8.47
CA GLN A 76 -8.77 -3.30 8.64
C GLN A 76 -9.04 -2.85 10.08
N ASP A 77 -7.99 -2.77 10.93
CA ASP A 77 -8.14 -2.42 12.35
C ASP A 77 -8.68 -1.01 12.55
N ASP A 78 -9.49 -0.80 13.60
CA ASP A 78 -9.99 0.53 13.94
C ASP A 78 -8.88 1.49 14.43
N ASP A 79 -7.78 0.98 15.01
CA ASP A 79 -6.65 1.80 15.47
C ASP A 79 -5.63 2.02 14.33
N ASP A 80 -5.52 3.28 13.92
CA ASP A 80 -4.59 3.77 12.90
C ASP A 80 -3.13 3.34 13.11
N ARG A 81 -2.69 3.18 14.36
CA ARG A 81 -1.31 2.76 14.66
C ARG A 81 -1.12 1.27 14.39
N VAL A 82 -2.15 0.44 14.61
CA VAL A 82 -2.12 -0.99 14.23
C VAL A 82 -2.02 -1.09 12.71
N ARG A 83 -2.86 -0.36 11.97
CA ARG A 83 -2.81 -0.32 10.50
C ARG A 83 -1.46 0.17 9.96
N SER A 84 -0.87 1.17 10.62
CA SER A 84 0.47 1.66 10.29
C SER A 84 1.58 0.63 10.52
N ASP A 85 1.54 -0.06 11.67
CA ASP A 85 2.53 -1.10 12.01
C ASP A 85 2.46 -2.28 11.02
N VAL A 86 1.25 -2.74 10.67
CA VAL A 86 1.07 -3.87 9.75
C VAL A 86 1.43 -3.48 8.30
N ALA A 87 1.23 -2.22 7.90
CA ALA A 87 1.56 -1.75 6.56
C ALA A 87 3.02 -1.92 6.18
N GLY A 88 3.94 -1.51 7.06
CA GLY A 88 5.38 -1.69 6.81
C GLY A 88 5.76 -3.16 6.65
N LYS A 89 5.19 -4.04 7.50
CA LYS A 89 5.45 -5.47 7.47
C LYS A 89 4.93 -6.14 6.19
N ILE A 90 3.69 -5.83 5.80
CA ILE A 90 3.07 -6.40 4.59
C ILE A 90 3.77 -5.89 3.34
N ALA A 91 4.12 -4.60 3.28
CA ALA A 91 4.88 -4.04 2.16
C ALA A 91 6.22 -4.76 1.99
N THR A 92 7.00 -4.89 3.07
CA THR A 92 8.29 -5.61 3.03
C THR A 92 8.14 -7.07 2.65
N SER A 93 7.13 -7.75 3.22
CA SER A 93 6.80 -9.13 2.87
C SER A 93 6.47 -9.28 1.38
N SER A 94 5.74 -8.34 0.80
CA SER A 94 5.35 -8.40 -0.62
C SER A 94 6.54 -8.41 -1.57
N LEU A 95 7.65 -7.75 -1.21
CA LEU A 95 8.83 -7.62 -2.08
C LEU A 95 9.64 -8.92 -2.21
N THR A 96 9.51 -9.83 -1.25
CA THR A 96 10.28 -11.09 -1.20
C THR A 96 9.50 -12.29 -1.75
N MET A 97 8.21 -12.10 -2.05
CA MET A 97 7.33 -13.16 -2.52
C MET A 97 7.43 -13.34 -4.03
N SER A 98 7.51 -14.59 -4.50
CA SER A 98 7.42 -14.88 -5.92
C SER A 98 5.95 -14.95 -6.36
N GLU A 99 5.61 -14.19 -7.41
CA GLU A 99 4.29 -14.22 -8.05
C GLU A 99 3.97 -15.60 -8.65
N SER A 100 5.01 -16.36 -9.00
CA SER A 100 4.93 -17.64 -9.70
C SER A 100 4.18 -18.75 -8.95
N GLU A 101 3.93 -18.59 -7.65
CA GLU A 101 3.30 -19.64 -6.85
C GLU A 101 1.78 -19.44 -6.65
N GLN A 102 1.20 -18.26 -6.98
CA GLN A 102 -0.23 -17.91 -6.80
C GLN A 102 -0.89 -18.56 -5.56
N THR A 103 -0.13 -18.66 -4.47
CA THR A 103 -0.56 -19.37 -3.27
C THR A 103 -1.66 -18.56 -2.60
N ASN A 104 -2.43 -19.22 -1.74
CA ASN A 104 -3.39 -18.52 -0.88
C ASN A 104 -2.69 -17.43 -0.05
N VAL A 105 -1.42 -17.68 0.35
CA VAL A 105 -0.58 -16.72 1.08
C VAL A 105 -0.37 -15.44 0.25
N TYR A 106 0.02 -15.56 -1.02
CA TYR A 106 0.18 -14.40 -1.90
C TYR A 106 -1.12 -13.60 -2.06
N LYS A 107 -2.25 -14.28 -2.30
CA LYS A 107 -3.54 -13.62 -2.47
C LYS A 107 -3.96 -12.83 -1.24
N VAL A 108 -3.80 -13.41 -0.05
CA VAL A 108 -4.12 -12.75 1.23
C VAL A 108 -3.19 -11.56 1.46
N THR A 109 -1.89 -11.68 1.18
CA THR A 109 -0.94 -10.55 1.27
C THR A 109 -1.32 -9.42 0.32
N MET A 110 -1.64 -9.72 -0.95
CA MET A 110 -2.06 -8.70 -1.92
C MET A 110 -3.34 -8.02 -1.51
N GLN A 111 -4.35 -8.78 -1.05
CA GLN A 111 -5.60 -8.21 -0.56
C GLN A 111 -5.37 -7.25 0.61
N ALA A 112 -4.52 -7.62 1.56
CA ALA A 112 -4.19 -6.75 2.68
C ALA A 112 -3.44 -5.49 2.24
N LEU A 113 -2.53 -5.62 1.27
CA LEU A 113 -1.80 -4.50 0.69
C LEU A 113 -2.74 -3.54 -0.08
N GLU A 114 -3.72 -4.06 -0.83
CA GLU A 114 -4.76 -3.27 -1.52
C GLU A 114 -5.62 -2.48 -0.51
N ILE A 115 -6.04 -3.11 0.58
CA ILE A 115 -6.79 -2.45 1.66
C ILE A 115 -5.99 -1.28 2.24
N LEU A 116 -4.71 -1.51 2.54
CA LEU A 116 -3.84 -0.49 3.14
C LEU A 116 -3.46 0.61 2.15
N ALA A 117 -3.34 0.29 0.85
CA ALA A 117 -3.15 1.29 -0.20
C ALA A 117 -4.39 2.17 -0.40
N GLY A 118 -5.58 1.65 -0.10
CA GLY A 118 -6.84 2.39 -0.07
C GLY A 118 -7.19 2.99 1.30
N ASP A 119 -6.29 2.94 2.29
CA ASP A 119 -6.58 3.39 3.66
C ASP A 119 -6.96 4.88 3.69
N GLN A 120 -7.87 5.27 4.58
CA GLN A 120 -8.26 6.66 4.73
C GLN A 120 -7.14 7.53 5.33
N LEU A 121 -6.28 6.94 6.16
CA LEU A 121 -5.17 7.63 6.79
C LEU A 121 -3.96 7.73 5.85
N VAL A 122 -3.61 8.96 5.49
CA VAL A 122 -2.45 9.29 4.63
C VAL A 122 -1.16 8.64 5.14
N ARG A 123 -0.96 8.58 6.46
CA ARG A 123 0.24 8.01 7.06
C ARG A 123 0.43 6.52 6.72
N VAL A 124 -0.65 5.74 6.64
CA VAL A 124 -0.59 4.32 6.29
C VAL A 124 -0.13 4.17 4.83
N ARG A 125 -0.77 4.91 3.92
CA ARG A 125 -0.42 4.90 2.50
C ARG A 125 1.00 5.41 2.26
N GLN A 126 1.45 6.40 3.03
CA GLN A 126 2.82 6.90 3.01
C GLN A 126 3.84 5.84 3.42
N ILE A 127 3.56 5.04 4.47
CA ILE A 127 4.45 3.94 4.88
C ILE A 127 4.60 2.92 3.74
N LEU A 128 3.50 2.58 3.06
CA LEU A 128 3.56 1.72 1.87
C LEU A 128 4.41 2.34 0.76
N ALA A 129 4.18 3.63 0.44
CA ALA A 129 4.92 4.32 -0.59
C ALA A 129 6.43 4.39 -0.26
N GLU A 130 6.79 4.75 0.98
CA GLU A 130 8.18 4.78 1.45
C GLU A 130 8.88 3.42 1.29
N THR A 131 8.15 2.32 1.51
CA THR A 131 8.70 0.95 1.43
C THR A 131 8.79 0.44 -0.01
N LEU A 132 7.87 0.84 -0.89
CA LEU A 132 7.76 0.29 -2.25
C LEU A 132 8.43 1.16 -3.33
N LYS A 133 8.75 2.43 -3.03
CA LYS A 133 9.12 3.44 -4.02
C LYS A 133 10.34 3.16 -4.89
N ASP A 134 11.26 2.30 -4.50
CA ASP A 134 12.52 2.03 -5.23
C ASP A 134 12.69 0.54 -5.57
N SER A 135 11.69 -0.28 -5.26
CA SER A 135 11.74 -1.73 -5.46
C SER A 135 11.18 -2.14 -6.82
N ALA A 136 12.01 -2.83 -7.61
CA ALA A 136 11.58 -3.45 -8.87
C ALA A 136 10.67 -4.68 -8.68
N GLY A 137 10.65 -5.25 -7.47
CA GLY A 137 9.78 -6.37 -7.10
C GLY A 137 8.42 -5.95 -6.54
N ALA A 138 8.13 -4.65 -6.48
CA ALA A 138 6.86 -4.18 -5.94
C ALA A 138 5.68 -4.55 -6.86
N PRO A 139 4.49 -4.86 -6.31
CA PRO A 139 3.32 -5.16 -7.13
C PRO A 139 2.89 -3.96 -7.98
N VAL A 140 2.86 -4.13 -9.30
CA VAL A 140 2.58 -3.05 -10.27
C VAL A 140 1.29 -2.31 -9.95
N HIS A 141 0.19 -3.05 -9.73
CA HIS A 141 -1.12 -2.44 -9.45
C HIS A 141 -1.12 -1.55 -8.20
N ILE A 142 -0.36 -1.91 -7.15
CA ILE A 142 -0.27 -1.14 -5.92
C ILE A 142 0.54 0.14 -6.13
N VAL A 143 1.67 0.03 -6.84
CA VAL A 143 2.52 1.17 -7.19
C VAL A 143 1.72 2.18 -8.02
N GLU A 144 0.97 1.72 -9.01
CA GLU A 144 0.10 2.57 -9.83
C GLU A 144 -1.00 3.26 -8.99
N MET A 145 -1.61 2.53 -8.04
CA MET A 145 -2.61 3.10 -7.13
C MET A 145 -2.02 4.21 -6.27
N LEU A 146 -0.85 4.00 -5.68
CA LEU A 146 -0.15 4.99 -4.86
C LEU A 146 0.37 6.18 -5.69
N ALA A 147 0.74 5.96 -6.95
CA ALA A 147 1.14 7.03 -7.87
C ALA A 147 -0.03 7.98 -8.21
N LEU A 148 -1.26 7.48 -8.16
CA LEU A 148 -2.49 8.26 -8.38
C LEU A 148 -3.10 8.78 -7.07
N ASP A 149 -2.37 8.69 -5.95
CA ASP A 149 -2.83 9.20 -4.67
C ASP A 149 -3.07 10.72 -4.70
N ARG A 150 -4.13 11.14 -4.02
CA ARG A 150 -4.54 12.54 -3.91
C ARG A 150 -3.58 13.38 -3.07
N GLU A 151 -2.76 12.72 -2.25
CA GLU A 151 -1.78 13.37 -1.38
C GLU A 151 -0.39 13.29 -1.98
N LEU A 152 0.24 14.45 -2.23
CA LEU A 152 1.58 14.54 -2.81
C LEU A 152 2.63 13.81 -1.96
N THR A 153 2.46 13.74 -0.64
CA THR A 153 3.37 13.01 0.26
C THR A 153 3.42 11.51 -0.03
N VAL A 154 2.41 10.97 -0.72
CA VAL A 154 2.35 9.57 -1.14
C VAL A 154 2.72 9.44 -2.63
N SER A 155 1.97 10.11 -3.51
CA SER A 155 2.16 9.98 -4.95
C SER A 155 3.51 10.52 -5.43
N GLY A 156 3.99 11.62 -4.84
CA GLY A 156 5.29 12.20 -5.17
C GLY A 156 6.45 11.22 -4.95
N LEU A 157 6.44 10.46 -3.85
CA LEU A 157 7.48 9.45 -3.58
C LEU A 157 7.56 8.39 -4.68
N ILE A 158 6.39 7.92 -5.13
CA ILE A 158 6.28 6.88 -6.14
C ILE A 158 6.64 7.42 -7.54
N LEU A 159 6.08 8.57 -7.92
CA LEU A 159 6.32 9.20 -9.22
C LEU A 159 7.80 9.51 -9.44
N GLU A 160 8.49 9.99 -8.40
CA GLU A 160 9.91 10.35 -8.46
C GLU A 160 10.85 9.12 -8.51
N ASN A 161 10.55 8.05 -7.76
CA ASN A 161 11.55 7.00 -7.50
C ASN A 161 11.23 5.62 -8.13
N SER A 162 9.98 5.32 -8.47
CA SER A 162 9.58 3.93 -8.77
C SER A 162 10.07 3.43 -10.12
N PRO A 163 10.91 2.38 -10.19
CA PRO A 163 11.41 1.86 -11.47
C PRO A 163 10.33 1.13 -12.30
N ILE A 164 9.16 0.89 -11.72
CA ILE A 164 8.06 0.15 -12.36
C ILE A 164 7.24 1.05 -13.30
N LEU A 165 7.16 2.34 -13.00
CA LEU A 165 6.39 3.28 -13.81
C LEU A 165 7.08 3.55 -15.14
N ASN A 166 6.38 3.25 -16.23
CA ASN A 166 6.83 3.51 -17.59
C ASN A 166 6.38 4.90 -18.09
N ASP A 167 6.97 5.34 -19.20
CA ASP A 167 6.67 6.65 -19.79
C ASP A 167 5.20 6.81 -20.19
N GLU A 168 4.55 5.74 -20.67
CA GLU A 168 3.12 5.75 -21.00
C GLU A 168 2.25 6.06 -19.78
N PHE A 169 2.55 5.46 -18.63
CA PHE A 169 1.87 5.73 -17.37
C PHE A 169 2.11 7.18 -16.92
N LEU A 170 3.35 7.65 -16.97
CA LEU A 170 3.69 9.02 -16.57
C LEU A 170 2.94 10.04 -17.44
N ILE A 171 2.95 9.87 -18.77
CA ILE A 171 2.20 10.71 -19.71
C ILE A 171 0.70 10.68 -19.39
N ARG A 172 0.14 9.51 -19.04
CA ARG A 172 -1.26 9.41 -18.60
C ARG A 172 -1.52 10.26 -17.36
N VAL A 173 -0.65 10.22 -16.36
CA VAL A 173 -0.75 11.06 -15.14
C VAL A 173 -0.72 12.54 -15.48
N LEU A 174 0.20 12.96 -16.36
CA LEU A 174 0.29 14.36 -16.82
C LEU A 174 -1.01 14.83 -17.48
N ASN A 175 -1.68 13.95 -18.22
CA ASN A 175 -2.93 14.25 -18.92
C ASN A 175 -4.18 14.19 -18.02
N SER A 176 -4.06 13.70 -16.77
CA SER A 176 -5.19 13.47 -15.87
C SER A 176 -5.12 14.36 -14.63
N GLU A 177 -5.34 15.67 -14.79
CA GLU A 177 -5.35 16.72 -13.73
C GLU A 177 -4.57 16.30 -12.47
N PRO A 178 -3.23 16.22 -12.56
CA PRO A 178 -2.43 15.62 -11.51
C PRO A 178 -2.41 16.51 -10.26
N VAL A 179 -2.13 15.90 -9.11
CA VAL A 179 -2.00 16.63 -7.85
C VAL A 179 -0.90 17.68 -7.93
N GLN A 180 -1.10 18.81 -7.24
CA GLN A 180 -0.12 19.89 -7.21
C GLN A 180 1.24 19.36 -6.76
N GLY A 181 2.29 19.62 -7.54
CA GLY A 181 3.65 19.11 -7.29
C GLY A 181 3.96 17.74 -7.89
N ALA A 182 3.00 17.03 -8.50
CA ALA A 182 3.27 15.74 -9.16
C ALA A 182 4.23 15.88 -10.34
N LEU A 183 4.04 16.90 -11.20
CA LEU A 183 4.95 17.13 -12.34
C LEU A 183 6.37 17.40 -11.87
N LYS A 184 6.53 18.13 -10.76
CA LYS A 184 7.81 18.38 -10.11
C LYS A 184 8.49 17.08 -9.67
N ALA A 185 7.73 16.14 -9.08
CA ALA A 185 8.24 14.83 -8.70
C ALA A 185 8.66 14.02 -9.94
N ILE A 186 7.87 14.04 -11.02
CA ILE A 186 8.20 13.37 -12.29
C ILE A 186 9.45 13.99 -12.93
N SER A 187 9.61 15.32 -12.91
CA SER A 187 10.78 16.03 -13.44
C SER A 187 12.10 15.64 -12.77
N ARG A 188 12.06 15.20 -11.50
CA ARG A 188 13.26 14.80 -10.71
C ARG A 188 13.67 13.35 -10.92
N ARG A 189 12.86 12.58 -11.64
CA ARG A 189 13.06 11.16 -11.85
C ARG A 189 14.35 10.87 -12.63
N VAL A 190 15.07 9.83 -12.24
CA VAL A 190 16.31 9.42 -12.91
C VAL A 190 15.99 8.85 -14.31
N ALA A 191 16.78 9.26 -15.30
CA ALA A 191 16.70 8.77 -16.69
C ALA A 191 15.31 8.99 -17.33
N LEU A 192 14.73 10.18 -17.13
CA LEU A 192 13.44 10.55 -17.72
C LEU A 192 13.50 10.55 -19.26
N GLY A 193 12.52 9.91 -19.90
CA GLY A 193 12.42 9.81 -21.35
C GLY A 193 12.00 11.11 -22.06
N GLU A 194 12.38 11.23 -23.33
CA GLU A 194 12.15 12.43 -24.17
C GLU A 194 10.67 12.80 -24.29
N GLU A 195 9.79 11.82 -24.47
CA GLU A 195 8.34 12.08 -24.63
C GLU A 195 7.71 12.63 -23.35
N VAL A 196 8.17 12.17 -22.18
CA VAL A 196 7.69 12.66 -20.89
C VAL A 196 8.20 14.08 -20.65
N ALA A 197 9.47 14.36 -20.96
CA ALA A 197 10.04 15.70 -20.89
C ALA A 197 9.27 16.69 -21.77
N ASP A 198 8.94 16.31 -23.01
CA ASP A 198 8.13 17.11 -23.92
C ASP A 198 6.73 17.39 -23.34
N ALA A 199 6.11 16.37 -22.75
CA ALA A 199 4.79 16.50 -22.12
C ALA A 199 4.82 17.45 -20.89
N ILE A 200 5.88 17.41 -20.07
CA ILE A 200 6.06 18.34 -18.94
C ILE A 200 6.16 19.77 -19.45
N VAL A 201 6.95 20.03 -20.49
CA VAL A 201 7.09 21.38 -21.06
C VAL A 201 5.77 21.88 -21.64
N ASN A 202 5.03 21.00 -22.34
CA ASN A 202 3.73 21.33 -22.92
C ASN A 202 2.64 21.61 -21.86
N SER A 203 2.80 21.10 -20.63
CA SER A 203 1.85 21.37 -19.54
C SER A 203 1.83 22.85 -19.12
N GLY A 204 2.92 23.58 -19.38
CA GLY A 204 3.09 24.97 -18.95
C GLY A 204 3.42 25.15 -17.47
N ASP A 205 3.66 24.08 -16.71
CA ASP A 205 4.10 24.16 -15.31
C ASP A 205 5.55 24.66 -15.23
N THR A 206 5.70 25.93 -14.86
CA THR A 206 6.99 26.62 -14.80
C THR A 206 7.94 26.03 -13.76
N GLU A 207 7.40 25.54 -12.63
CA GLU A 207 8.24 24.95 -11.58
C GLU A 207 8.73 23.57 -12.00
N ALA A 208 7.87 22.77 -12.61
CA ALA A 208 8.25 21.46 -13.13
C ALA A 208 9.30 21.55 -14.25
N VAL A 209 9.19 22.55 -15.14
CA VAL A 209 10.19 22.80 -16.19
C VAL A 209 11.54 23.21 -15.58
N ALA A 210 11.55 24.06 -14.54
CA ALA A 210 12.79 24.44 -13.87
C ALA A 210 13.52 23.21 -13.27
N GLU A 211 12.76 22.28 -12.70
CA GLU A 211 13.30 21.06 -12.09
C GLU A 211 13.74 20.04 -13.15
N LEU A 212 13.02 19.96 -14.28
CA LEU A 212 13.40 19.16 -15.44
C LEU A 212 14.74 19.62 -16.02
N LEU A 213 14.94 20.94 -16.13
CA LEU A 213 16.17 21.54 -16.64
C LEU A 213 17.37 21.22 -15.73
N GLY A 214 17.16 21.25 -14.40
CA GLY A 214 18.16 20.88 -13.41
C GLY A 214 18.44 19.38 -13.33
N ASN A 215 17.59 18.55 -13.92
CA ASN A 215 17.81 17.10 -13.99
C ASN A 215 18.73 16.75 -15.17
N GLU A 216 20.02 16.56 -14.89
CA GLU A 216 21.03 16.19 -15.89
C GLU A 216 20.75 14.82 -16.54
N SER A 217 20.07 13.92 -15.85
CA SER A 217 19.76 12.57 -16.37
C SER A 217 18.58 12.55 -17.34
N ALA A 218 17.74 13.60 -17.35
CA ALA A 218 16.59 13.69 -18.21
C ALA A 218 17.02 13.88 -19.68
N GLN A 219 16.46 13.05 -20.57
CA GLN A 219 16.62 13.19 -22.00
C GLN A 219 15.65 14.25 -22.51
N ILE A 220 16.16 15.34 -23.07
CA ILE A 220 15.35 16.43 -23.62
C ILE A 220 15.76 16.61 -25.07
N ARG A 221 14.78 16.58 -25.99
CA ARG A 221 15.02 16.81 -27.41
C ARG A 221 15.53 18.23 -27.64
N GLU A 222 16.37 18.41 -28.65
CA GLU A 222 16.88 19.72 -29.05
C GLU A 222 15.75 20.71 -29.35
N GLU A 223 14.74 20.29 -30.11
CA GLU A 223 13.56 21.10 -30.44
C GLU A 223 12.80 21.57 -29.18
N THR A 224 12.79 20.75 -28.12
CA THR A 224 12.14 21.10 -26.86
C THR A 224 12.97 22.08 -26.05
N LEU A 225 14.29 21.91 -26.02
CA LEU A 225 15.20 22.89 -25.42
C LEU A 225 15.09 24.25 -26.10
N ASP A 226 15.04 24.29 -27.43
CA ASP A 226 14.87 25.53 -28.19
C ASP A 226 13.57 26.25 -27.80
N ARG A 227 12.45 25.51 -27.68
CA ARG A 227 11.17 26.07 -27.21
C ARG A 227 11.25 26.64 -25.79
N ILE A 228 11.96 25.96 -24.88
CA ILE A 228 12.17 26.45 -23.52
C ILE A 228 13.01 27.75 -23.54
N VAL A 229 14.08 27.78 -24.34
CA VAL A 229 14.96 28.96 -24.48
C VAL A 229 14.20 30.16 -25.03
N ASP A 230 13.30 29.95 -26.00
CA ASP A 230 12.47 31.01 -26.56
C ASP A 230 11.47 31.60 -25.52
N GLN A 231 11.03 30.77 -24.57
CA GLN A 231 10.13 31.18 -23.48
C GLN A 231 10.87 31.71 -22.23
N ALA A 232 12.17 31.45 -22.11
CA ALA A 232 13.00 31.82 -20.96
C ALA A 232 12.98 33.32 -20.57
N PRO A 233 12.84 34.31 -21.48
CA PRO A 233 12.76 35.72 -21.08
C PRO A 233 11.66 36.02 -20.06
N GLY A 234 10.54 35.29 -20.11
CA GLY A 234 9.42 35.48 -19.19
C GLY A 234 9.54 34.71 -17.88
N GLN A 235 10.58 33.87 -17.71
CA GLN A 235 10.68 32.89 -16.63
C GLN A 235 12.05 32.94 -15.94
N PRO A 236 12.26 33.86 -14.97
CA PRO A 236 13.53 34.01 -14.28
C PRO A 236 14.00 32.73 -13.57
N GLY A 237 13.06 31.90 -13.11
CA GLY A 237 13.34 30.62 -12.45
C GLY A 237 14.06 29.60 -13.33
N TRP A 238 14.01 29.74 -14.67
CA TRP A 238 14.66 28.83 -15.60
C TRP A 238 16.12 29.18 -15.88
N HIS A 239 16.52 30.44 -15.64
CA HIS A 239 17.84 30.95 -16.03
C HIS A 239 18.99 30.22 -15.32
N GLY A 240 18.85 29.96 -14.02
CA GLY A 240 19.85 29.20 -13.25
C GLY A 240 20.02 27.77 -13.78
N PRO A 241 18.95 26.95 -13.82
CA PRO A 241 19.01 25.59 -14.35
C PRO A 241 19.51 25.52 -15.80
N LEU A 242 19.10 26.44 -16.68
CA LEU A 242 19.58 26.50 -18.07
C LEU A 242 21.09 26.74 -18.15
N VAL A 243 21.62 27.66 -17.34
CA VAL A 243 23.05 27.95 -17.33
C VAL A 243 23.87 26.74 -16.87
N GLN A 244 23.36 25.99 -15.90
CA GLN A 244 24.06 24.82 -15.33
C GLN A 244 24.00 23.58 -16.23
N ARG A 245 23.00 23.46 -17.11
CA ARG A 245 22.75 22.24 -17.90
C ARG A 245 23.77 22.00 -19.01
N SER A 246 24.50 20.89 -18.95
CA SER A 246 25.45 20.43 -19.99
C SER A 246 24.79 20.18 -21.36
N GLY A 247 25.53 20.41 -22.46
CA GLY A 247 25.11 19.97 -23.81
C GLY A 247 24.09 20.87 -24.52
N LEU A 248 24.20 22.19 -24.34
CA LEU A 248 23.41 23.17 -25.10
C LEU A 248 24.10 23.54 -26.41
N HIS A 249 23.34 23.74 -27.48
CA HIS A 249 23.89 24.25 -28.74
C HIS A 249 24.30 25.72 -28.64
N VAL A 250 25.23 26.13 -29.50
CA VAL A 250 25.81 27.49 -29.54
C VAL A 250 24.74 28.58 -29.61
N ASP A 251 23.71 28.38 -30.44
CA ASP A 251 22.63 29.36 -30.61
C ASP A 251 21.77 29.50 -29.36
N ALA A 252 21.47 28.39 -28.67
CA ALA A 252 20.75 28.40 -27.40
C ALA A 252 21.56 29.12 -26.31
N MET A 253 22.86 28.82 -26.20
CA MET A 253 23.76 29.49 -25.26
C MET A 253 23.85 30.99 -25.51
N ARG A 254 23.93 31.40 -26.78
CA ARG A 254 23.94 32.81 -27.17
C ARG A 254 22.66 33.54 -26.75
N ARG A 255 21.49 32.92 -26.94
CA ARG A 255 20.19 33.49 -26.53
C ARG A 255 20.10 33.61 -25.01
N ILE A 256 20.50 32.56 -24.28
CA ILE A 256 20.55 32.57 -22.81
C ILE A 256 21.48 33.69 -22.32
N ALA A 257 22.68 33.82 -22.91
CA ALA A 257 23.63 34.88 -22.57
C ALA A 257 23.09 36.30 -22.81
N ASP A 258 22.07 36.48 -23.64
CA ASP A 258 21.44 37.79 -23.84
C ASP A 258 20.43 38.13 -22.72
N ILE A 259 19.88 37.11 -22.06
CA ILE A 259 18.74 37.25 -21.13
C ILE A 259 19.20 37.19 -19.67
N VAL A 260 20.19 36.36 -19.34
CA VAL A 260 20.58 36.10 -17.94
C VAL A 260 21.31 37.27 -17.27
N SER A 261 21.39 37.26 -15.95
CA SER A 261 22.12 38.28 -15.18
C SER A 261 23.64 38.19 -15.37
N GLU A 262 24.37 39.26 -15.06
CA GLU A 262 25.84 39.28 -15.12
C GLU A 262 26.48 38.17 -14.28
N THR A 263 25.91 37.87 -13.11
CA THR A 263 26.39 36.78 -12.24
C THR A 263 26.25 35.41 -12.92
N LEU A 264 25.14 35.16 -13.60
CA LEU A 264 24.91 33.91 -14.32
C LEU A 264 25.74 33.80 -15.61
N LEU A 265 26.10 34.93 -16.23
CA LEU A 265 27.05 34.95 -17.35
C LEU A 265 28.44 34.44 -16.95
N VAL A 266 28.89 34.82 -15.75
CA VAL A 266 30.17 34.33 -15.21
C VAL A 266 30.13 32.81 -15.04
N GLU A 267 29.04 32.27 -14.50
CA GLU A 267 28.86 30.81 -14.34
C GLU A 267 28.77 30.09 -15.69
N LEU A 268 28.10 30.70 -16.68
CA LEU A 268 28.04 30.14 -18.04
C LEU A 268 29.45 29.99 -18.66
N LYS A 269 30.34 30.97 -18.46
CA LYS A 269 31.72 30.95 -19.00
C LYS A 269 32.64 29.95 -18.28
N LYS A 270 32.37 29.62 -17.03
CA LYS A 270 33.16 28.64 -16.25
C LYS A 270 32.96 27.20 -16.70
N ARG A 271 32.01 26.95 -17.59
CA ARG A 271 31.68 25.60 -18.05
C ARG A 271 32.81 24.98 -18.87
N ALA A 272 33.13 23.74 -18.53
CA ALA A 272 34.19 22.97 -19.17
C ALA A 272 33.76 22.32 -20.50
N ASP A 273 32.46 22.29 -20.82
CA ASP A 273 31.92 21.67 -22.03
C ASP A 273 31.81 22.63 -23.23
N LEU A 274 32.29 23.86 -23.09
CA LEU A 274 32.30 24.86 -24.18
C LEU A 274 33.50 24.66 -25.11
N ASP A 275 33.23 24.61 -26.41
CA ASP A 275 34.26 24.68 -27.45
C ASP A 275 34.65 26.14 -27.76
N ASP A 276 35.80 26.33 -28.39
CA ASP A 276 36.38 27.65 -28.67
C ASP A 276 35.42 28.57 -29.44
N ASP A 277 34.63 28.01 -30.37
CA ASP A 277 33.64 28.77 -31.15
C ASP A 277 32.47 29.24 -30.29
N SER A 278 32.00 28.41 -29.35
CA SER A 278 30.96 28.78 -28.37
C SER A 278 31.42 29.86 -27.42
N VAL A 279 32.65 29.75 -26.90
CA VAL A 279 33.23 30.78 -26.02
C VAL A 279 33.32 32.12 -26.74
N ALA A 280 33.79 32.13 -27.99
CA ALA A 280 33.85 33.34 -28.81
C ALA A 280 32.46 33.96 -29.05
N ALA A 281 31.45 33.14 -29.31
CA ALA A 281 30.07 33.61 -29.50
C ALA A 281 29.50 34.24 -28.22
N ILE A 282 29.79 33.67 -27.05
CA ILE A 282 29.37 34.19 -25.75
C ILE A 282 30.12 35.50 -25.43
N ASP A 283 31.43 35.55 -25.65
CA ASP A 283 32.26 36.75 -25.44
C ASP A 283 31.79 37.94 -26.29
N LEU A 284 31.32 37.71 -27.53
CA LEU A 284 30.71 38.77 -28.35
C LEU A 284 29.42 39.34 -27.74
N VAL A 285 28.58 38.49 -27.11
CA VAL A 285 27.36 38.95 -26.43
C VAL A 285 27.72 39.75 -25.18
N ILE A 286 28.73 39.30 -24.44
CA ILE A 286 29.25 39.98 -23.24
C ILE A 286 29.79 41.37 -23.61
N GLN A 287 30.65 41.47 -24.61
CA GLN A 287 31.20 42.76 -25.06
C GLN A 287 30.10 43.74 -25.47
N ARG A 288 29.04 43.22 -26.12
CA ARG A 288 27.86 44.01 -26.48
C ARG A 288 27.04 44.45 -25.27
N ARG A 289 26.90 43.62 -24.23
CA ARG A 289 26.10 43.92 -23.03
C ARG A 289 26.84 44.80 -22.01
N LEU A 290 28.17 44.69 -21.93
CA LEU A 290 28.99 45.39 -20.94
C LEU A 290 29.64 46.70 -21.44
N ASP A 291 29.23 47.18 -22.63
CA ASP A 291 29.82 48.34 -23.32
C ASP A 291 31.36 48.26 -23.46
N GLY A 292 31.87 47.06 -23.73
CA GLY A 292 33.31 46.83 -23.91
C GLY A 292 34.13 46.62 -22.63
N ARG A 293 33.51 46.48 -21.46
CA ARG A 293 34.19 46.01 -20.22
C ARG A 293 34.37 44.49 -20.24
N SER A 294 35.50 43.99 -19.73
CA SER A 294 35.73 42.55 -19.60
C SER A 294 34.98 41.97 -18.39
N ILE A 295 34.60 40.69 -18.45
CA ILE A 295 34.15 39.95 -17.26
C ILE A 295 35.25 39.87 -16.21
N GLU A 296 36.53 39.84 -16.60
CA GLU A 296 37.64 39.89 -15.65
C GLU A 296 37.62 41.20 -14.82
N ASP A 297 37.22 42.32 -15.43
CA ASP A 297 37.10 43.62 -14.74
C ASP A 297 35.95 43.61 -13.71
N LEU A 298 34.91 42.80 -13.92
CA LEU A 298 33.76 42.65 -13.00
C LEU A 298 34.04 41.61 -11.89
N ALA A 299 34.79 40.56 -12.21
CA ALA A 299 35.23 39.57 -11.23
C ALA A 299 36.20 40.18 -10.19
N GLU A 300 37.05 41.13 -10.59
CA GLU A 300 37.88 41.91 -9.66
C GLU A 300 37.02 42.78 -8.72
N ILE A 301 35.96 43.43 -9.22
CA ILE A 301 35.04 44.28 -8.43
C ILE A 301 34.28 43.48 -7.36
N TRP A 302 34.05 42.18 -7.56
CA TRP A 302 33.40 41.30 -6.59
C TRP A 302 34.36 40.42 -5.78
N SER A 303 35.65 40.42 -6.12
CA SER A 303 36.69 39.75 -5.33
C SER A 303 37.13 40.57 -4.11
N ASP A 304 36.81 41.87 -4.08
CA ASP A 304 37.18 42.81 -3.03
C ASP A 304 35.99 43.18 -2.13
N THR A 305 35.45 42.17 -1.44
CA THR A 305 34.75 42.39 -0.15
C THR A 305 35.29 41.40 0.88
N PRO A 306 36.14 41.84 1.82
CA PRO A 306 36.13 41.23 3.14
C PRO A 306 34.79 41.59 3.79
N ASP A 307 34.01 40.56 4.11
CA ASP A 307 32.61 40.60 4.57
C ASP A 307 31.56 40.74 3.45
N GLY A 308 31.02 39.58 3.04
CA GLY A 308 29.74 39.53 2.34
C GLY A 308 28.62 40.11 3.22
N PRO A 309 27.51 40.59 2.62
CA PRO A 309 26.38 41.04 3.41
C PRO A 309 25.83 39.84 4.16
N THR A 310 26.02 39.84 5.48
CA THR A 310 25.33 38.94 6.39
C THR A 310 23.85 39.30 6.29
N VAL A 311 23.10 38.60 5.44
CA VAL A 311 21.65 38.57 5.56
C VAL A 311 21.37 37.75 6.83
N THR A 312 21.39 38.44 7.96
CA THR A 312 20.73 38.00 9.17
C THR A 312 19.23 38.08 8.89
N ALA A 313 18.68 37.01 8.30
CA ALA A 313 17.26 36.76 8.40
C ALA A 313 16.98 36.53 9.89
N GLY A 314 16.38 37.53 10.52
CA GLY A 314 15.90 37.44 11.87
C GLY A 314 15.01 36.22 12.01
N VAL A 315 15.40 35.32 12.90
CA VAL A 315 14.47 34.39 13.54
C VAL A 315 13.52 35.26 14.36
N GLU A 316 12.46 35.74 13.72
CA GLU A 316 11.26 36.12 14.45
C GLU A 316 10.50 34.82 14.74
N ASP A 317 10.46 34.45 16.01
CA ASP A 317 9.36 33.65 16.55
C ASP A 317 8.07 34.48 16.46
N PRO A 318 6.98 33.91 15.94
CA PRO A 318 5.67 34.23 16.49
C PRO A 318 4.91 32.95 16.85
N ASN A 319 5.06 32.57 18.12
CA ASN A 319 3.96 32.32 19.05
C ASN A 319 2.60 31.91 18.44
N TRP A 320 2.43 30.64 18.07
CA TRP A 320 1.11 30.03 17.81
C TRP A 320 0.65 29.06 18.91
N ALA A 321 1.50 28.81 19.92
CA ALA A 321 1.11 28.10 21.13
C ALA A 321 0.33 29.01 22.09
N LYS A 322 -0.94 29.31 21.75
CA LYS A 322 -2.10 29.54 22.64
C LYS A 322 -3.24 30.23 21.88
N SER A 323 -4.16 29.44 21.32
CA SER A 323 -5.57 29.80 21.41
C SER A 323 -6.44 28.54 21.50
N LYS A 324 -7.08 28.37 22.66
CA LYS A 324 -8.30 27.58 22.79
C LYS A 324 -9.44 28.49 22.32
N GLY A 325 -10.25 28.02 21.37
CA GLY A 325 -11.35 28.84 20.85
C GLY A 325 -12.25 28.11 19.86
N ASN A 326 -12.94 27.07 20.34
CA ASN A 326 -14.33 26.71 20.04
C ASN A 326 -14.95 27.27 18.73
N THR A 327 -15.14 26.44 17.70
CA THR A 327 -16.28 26.54 16.79
C THR A 327 -16.79 25.13 16.45
N GLY A 328 -18.05 24.87 16.82
CA GLY A 328 -18.77 23.65 16.48
C GLY A 328 -19.29 23.66 15.05
N PRO A 329 -19.82 22.52 14.56
CA PRO A 329 -20.12 22.30 13.15
C PRO A 329 -21.45 22.95 12.74
N GLY A 330 -21.44 23.66 11.60
CA GLY A 330 -22.64 24.04 10.85
C GLY A 330 -23.07 22.93 9.87
N PRO A 331 -24.34 22.92 9.43
CA PRO A 331 -25.01 21.71 8.95
C PRO A 331 -24.57 21.28 7.55
N VAL A 332 -24.46 19.97 7.39
CA VAL A 332 -24.19 19.27 6.13
C VAL A 332 -25.43 19.38 5.23
N ALA A 333 -25.25 19.94 4.04
CA ALA A 333 -26.23 19.88 2.95
C ALA A 333 -26.03 18.58 2.16
N ASP A 334 -27.15 18.01 1.70
CA ASP A 334 -27.30 16.67 1.13
C ASP A 334 -26.23 16.26 0.11
N ALA A 335 -25.64 15.08 0.33
CA ALA A 335 -24.78 14.39 -0.64
C ALA A 335 -25.63 13.81 -1.80
N PRO A 336 -25.13 13.84 -3.05
CA PRO A 336 -25.77 13.12 -4.14
C PRO A 336 -25.54 11.62 -4.00
N SER A 337 -26.57 10.84 -4.32
CA SER A 337 -26.57 9.37 -4.31
C SER A 337 -25.47 8.76 -5.19
N ASP A 338 -24.87 7.67 -4.70
CA ASP A 338 -23.76 6.93 -5.30
C ASP A 338 -24.03 6.41 -6.73
N PRO A 339 -22.99 6.27 -7.58
CA PRO A 339 -23.13 5.81 -8.97
C PRO A 339 -23.37 4.29 -9.08
N GLU A 340 -24.21 3.91 -10.04
CA GLU A 340 -24.75 2.56 -10.32
C GLU A 340 -23.74 1.44 -10.65
N TRP A 341 -22.42 1.67 -10.61
CA TRP A 341 -21.41 0.65 -10.93
C TRP A 341 -20.80 -0.04 -9.70
N ALA A 342 -21.07 0.44 -8.49
CA ALA A 342 -20.60 -0.13 -7.22
C ALA A 342 -21.48 -1.28 -6.67
N SER A 343 -22.37 -1.86 -7.49
CA SER A 343 -23.15 -3.03 -7.07
C SER A 343 -22.37 -4.31 -7.36
N GLU A 344 -21.42 -4.66 -6.50
CA GLU A 344 -21.04 -6.07 -6.35
C GLU A 344 -22.31 -6.86 -6.03
N LYS A 345 -22.61 -7.89 -6.83
CA LYS A 345 -23.78 -8.73 -6.61
C LYS A 345 -23.65 -9.40 -5.25
N LYS A 346 -24.24 -8.81 -4.20
CA LYS A 346 -24.60 -9.50 -2.96
C LYS A 346 -25.26 -10.82 -3.36
N HIS A 347 -24.71 -11.93 -2.92
CA HIS A 347 -25.29 -13.25 -3.17
C HIS A 347 -26.72 -13.24 -2.62
N GLU A 348 -27.70 -13.16 -3.52
CA GLU A 348 -29.11 -13.02 -3.16
C GLU A 348 -29.54 -14.34 -2.51
N VAL A 349 -29.91 -14.28 -1.23
CA VAL A 349 -30.21 -15.48 -0.43
C VAL A 349 -31.47 -16.16 -0.99
N ASP A 350 -31.34 -17.40 -1.44
CA ASP A 350 -32.47 -18.16 -1.99
C ASP A 350 -33.39 -18.65 -0.85
N GLN A 351 -34.40 -17.83 -0.56
CA GLN A 351 -35.43 -18.13 0.46
C GLN A 351 -36.22 -19.41 0.14
N GLY A 352 -36.27 -19.86 -1.11
CA GLY A 352 -36.92 -21.11 -1.52
C GLY A 352 -36.17 -22.33 -1.01
N GLN A 353 -34.85 -22.34 -1.14
CA GLN A 353 -33.97 -23.40 -0.61
C GLN A 353 -34.07 -23.52 0.91
N ILE A 354 -34.07 -22.38 1.61
CA ILE A 354 -34.19 -22.33 3.08
C ILE A 354 -35.53 -22.91 3.55
N LYS A 355 -36.65 -22.51 2.91
CA LYS A 355 -38.00 -23.01 3.25
C LYS A 355 -38.12 -24.52 3.00
N ARG A 356 -37.47 -25.04 1.95
CA ARG A 356 -37.45 -26.48 1.64
C ARG A 356 -36.74 -27.27 2.75
N ALA A 357 -35.58 -26.80 3.22
CA ALA A 357 -34.86 -27.43 4.33
C ALA A 357 -35.69 -27.46 5.62
N GLN A 358 -36.35 -26.34 5.95
CA GLN A 358 -37.24 -26.25 7.12
C GLN A 358 -38.44 -27.20 7.02
N LYS A 359 -39.04 -27.34 5.83
CA LYS A 359 -40.18 -28.26 5.60
C LYS A 359 -39.77 -29.72 5.80
N LEU A 360 -38.58 -30.11 5.36
CA LEU A 360 -38.04 -31.47 5.53
C LEU A 360 -37.67 -31.76 6.98
N HIS A 361 -37.15 -30.77 7.71
CA HIS A 361 -36.87 -30.87 9.14
C HIS A 361 -38.16 -31.02 9.96
N LYS A 362 -39.18 -30.19 9.71
CA LYS A 362 -40.50 -30.29 10.38
C LYS A 362 -41.20 -31.63 10.16
N LYS A 363 -40.92 -32.31 9.04
CA LYS A 363 -41.43 -33.66 8.73
C LYS A 363 -40.55 -34.79 9.30
N GLY A 364 -39.42 -34.47 9.94
CA GLY A 364 -38.46 -35.45 10.47
C GLY A 364 -37.72 -36.26 9.41
N THR A 365 -37.77 -35.84 8.15
CA THR A 365 -37.19 -36.60 7.02
C THR A 365 -35.82 -36.08 6.60
N LEU A 366 -35.35 -34.95 7.13
CA LEU A 366 -34.03 -34.40 6.82
C LEU A 366 -32.93 -35.39 7.28
N ARG A 367 -32.11 -35.83 6.33
CA ARG A 367 -31.07 -36.88 6.51
C ARG A 367 -29.91 -36.58 5.59
N GLU A 368 -28.77 -37.23 5.84
CA GLU A 368 -27.53 -37.11 5.07
C GLU A 368 -27.72 -37.16 3.54
N LYS A 369 -28.58 -38.05 3.04
CA LYS A 369 -28.88 -38.17 1.60
C LYS A 369 -29.36 -36.88 0.94
N HIS A 370 -30.10 -36.04 1.67
CA HIS A 370 -30.62 -34.77 1.16
C HIS A 370 -29.54 -33.69 1.13
N VAL A 371 -28.64 -33.68 2.11
CA VAL A 371 -27.48 -32.78 2.15
C VAL A 371 -26.49 -33.17 1.04
N SER A 372 -26.26 -34.47 0.85
CA SER A 372 -25.42 -35.01 -0.22
C SER A 372 -25.92 -34.66 -1.63
N ALA A 373 -27.23 -34.69 -1.86
CA ALA A 373 -27.85 -34.28 -3.13
C ALA A 373 -27.70 -32.77 -3.36
N ALA A 374 -28.02 -31.96 -2.36
CA ALA A 374 -27.89 -30.50 -2.46
C ALA A 374 -26.45 -30.03 -2.72
N ILE A 375 -25.45 -30.74 -2.20
CA ILE A 375 -24.04 -30.48 -2.53
C ILE A 375 -23.74 -30.71 -4.02
N ASN A 376 -24.29 -31.77 -4.62
CA ASN A 376 -24.10 -32.07 -6.04
C ASN A 376 -24.81 -31.05 -6.94
N ASP A 377 -25.97 -30.60 -6.49
CA ASP A 377 -26.81 -29.64 -7.24
C ASP A 377 -26.35 -28.18 -7.03
N GLY A 378 -25.34 -27.95 -6.17
CA GLY A 378 -24.79 -26.61 -5.90
C GLY A 378 -25.67 -25.72 -5.03
N GLU A 379 -26.66 -26.28 -4.33
CA GLU A 379 -27.64 -25.55 -3.51
C GLU A 379 -27.05 -25.15 -2.14
N THR A 380 -26.19 -24.14 -2.11
CA THR A 380 -25.45 -23.69 -0.91
C THR A 380 -26.34 -23.23 0.24
N ASP A 381 -27.41 -22.46 -0.04
CA ASP A 381 -28.33 -21.99 1.00
C ASP A 381 -29.15 -23.14 1.63
N PHE A 382 -29.47 -24.17 0.85
CA PHE A 382 -30.09 -25.39 1.38
C PHE A 382 -29.12 -26.13 2.31
N VAL A 383 -27.86 -26.29 1.91
CA VAL A 383 -26.83 -26.98 2.72
C VAL A 383 -26.60 -26.26 4.04
N ILE A 384 -26.47 -24.92 4.01
CA ILE A 384 -26.32 -24.08 5.20
C ILE A 384 -27.52 -24.23 6.13
N ALA A 385 -28.75 -24.14 5.58
CA ALA A 385 -29.96 -24.29 6.37
C ALA A 385 -30.12 -25.71 6.94
N ALA A 386 -29.72 -26.75 6.20
CA ALA A 386 -29.81 -28.12 6.65
C ALA A 386 -28.82 -28.42 7.78
N ILE A 387 -27.56 -27.97 7.68
CA ILE A 387 -26.55 -28.14 8.74
C ILE A 387 -26.94 -27.35 9.99
N SER A 388 -27.42 -26.11 9.82
CA SER A 388 -27.92 -25.30 10.93
C SER A 388 -29.03 -25.99 11.72
N LEU A 389 -29.99 -26.61 11.03
CA LEU A 389 -31.10 -27.32 11.67
C LEU A 389 -30.68 -28.66 12.30
N LEU A 390 -29.75 -29.39 11.69
CA LEU A 390 -29.29 -30.69 12.19
C LEU A 390 -28.31 -30.57 13.36
N ALA A 391 -27.42 -29.57 13.33
CA ALA A 391 -26.45 -29.32 14.41
C ALA A 391 -27.00 -28.40 15.51
N ASP A 392 -28.23 -27.89 15.37
CA ASP A 392 -28.85 -26.92 16.26
C ASP A 392 -27.92 -25.72 16.54
N VAL A 393 -27.50 -25.05 15.46
CA VAL A 393 -26.64 -23.86 15.49
C VAL A 393 -27.19 -22.77 14.58
N PRO A 394 -26.97 -21.48 14.87
CA PRO A 394 -27.41 -20.40 14.00
C PRO A 394 -26.84 -20.53 12.57
N LYS A 395 -27.62 -20.15 11.56
CA LYS A 395 -27.18 -20.17 10.15
C LYS A 395 -25.94 -19.29 9.91
N GLY A 396 -25.81 -18.20 10.67
CA GLY A 396 -24.64 -17.32 10.65
C GLY A 396 -23.34 -18.06 10.95
N VAL A 397 -23.35 -18.93 11.96
CA VAL A 397 -22.20 -19.78 12.35
C VAL A 397 -21.77 -20.69 11.19
N VAL A 398 -22.73 -21.35 10.54
CA VAL A 398 -22.44 -22.26 9.41
C VAL A 398 -21.93 -21.49 8.19
N ARG A 399 -22.53 -20.34 7.89
CA ARG A 399 -22.10 -19.47 6.79
C ARG A 399 -20.70 -18.92 7.04
N LYS A 400 -20.41 -18.49 8.27
CA LYS A 400 -19.11 -17.98 8.68
C LYS A 400 -18.03 -19.08 8.64
N ALA A 401 -18.33 -20.29 9.12
CA ALA A 401 -17.42 -21.43 9.00
C ALA A 401 -17.05 -21.75 7.53
N ALA A 402 -18.03 -21.63 6.62
CA ALA A 402 -17.83 -21.84 5.20
C ALA A 402 -17.06 -20.69 4.54
N SER A 403 -17.39 -19.43 4.85
CA SER A 403 -16.72 -18.25 4.30
C SER A 403 -15.27 -18.13 4.78
N LEU A 404 -14.99 -18.50 6.02
CA LEU A 404 -13.65 -18.54 6.61
C LEU A 404 -12.83 -19.77 6.16
N GLN A 405 -13.39 -20.62 5.29
CA GLN A 405 -12.74 -21.83 4.81
C GLN A 405 -12.17 -22.73 5.92
N ASN A 406 -12.82 -22.72 7.09
CA ASN A 406 -12.29 -23.40 8.27
C ASN A 406 -12.66 -24.89 8.21
N ALA A 407 -11.71 -25.70 7.75
CA ALA A 407 -11.84 -27.15 7.65
C ALA A 407 -12.26 -27.80 8.98
N LYS A 408 -11.62 -27.42 10.09
CA LYS A 408 -11.89 -28.01 11.42
C LYS A 408 -13.29 -27.66 11.93
N ALA A 409 -13.73 -26.43 11.74
CA ALA A 409 -15.09 -25.98 12.07
C ALA A 409 -16.17 -26.72 11.29
N LEU A 410 -15.98 -26.90 9.97
CA LEU A 410 -16.94 -27.61 9.13
C LEU A 410 -17.02 -29.10 9.46
N VAL A 411 -15.89 -29.70 9.84
CA VAL A 411 -15.83 -31.07 10.35
C VAL A 411 -16.57 -31.19 11.68
N ALA A 412 -16.39 -30.25 12.60
CA ALA A 412 -17.10 -30.22 13.87
C ALA A 412 -18.61 -29.98 13.70
N LEU A 413 -19.02 -29.12 12.75
CA LEU A 413 -20.43 -28.91 12.38
C LEU A 413 -21.07 -30.15 11.79
N ALA A 414 -20.34 -30.86 10.92
CA ALA A 414 -20.82 -32.12 10.36
C ALA A 414 -20.97 -33.22 11.43
N TRP A 415 -20.03 -33.27 12.39
CA TRP A 415 -20.09 -34.18 13.53
C TRP A 415 -21.30 -33.89 14.43
N LYS A 416 -21.52 -32.62 14.80
CA LYS A 416 -22.68 -32.19 15.61
C LYS A 416 -24.01 -32.44 14.87
N ALA A 417 -24.02 -32.30 13.55
CA ALA A 417 -25.17 -32.62 12.70
C ALA A 417 -25.41 -34.13 12.51
N GLY A 418 -24.56 -35.00 13.07
CA GLY A 418 -24.66 -36.46 12.93
C GLY A 418 -24.41 -36.97 11.50
N LEU A 419 -23.66 -36.22 10.69
CA LEU A 419 -23.30 -36.60 9.33
C LEU A 419 -22.07 -37.51 9.32
N THR A 420 -21.78 -38.19 8.20
CA THR A 420 -20.52 -38.93 8.07
C THR A 420 -19.34 -38.01 7.75
N MET A 421 -18.12 -38.46 8.10
CA MET A 421 -16.89 -37.77 7.76
C MET A 421 -16.63 -37.69 6.24
N ARG A 422 -17.15 -38.64 5.47
CA ARG A 422 -17.11 -38.60 4.00
C ARG A 422 -17.93 -37.42 3.47
N LEU A 423 -19.10 -37.16 4.05
CA LEU A 423 -19.88 -35.99 3.67
C LEU A 423 -19.20 -34.70 4.18
N ALA A 424 -18.60 -34.71 5.38
CA ALA A 424 -17.82 -33.59 5.90
C ALA A 424 -16.63 -33.20 4.98
N THR A 425 -15.98 -34.19 4.37
CA THR A 425 -14.93 -33.99 3.36
C THR A 425 -15.48 -33.27 2.12
N ARG A 426 -16.67 -33.67 1.65
CA ARG A 426 -17.35 -33.03 0.51
C ARG A 426 -17.87 -31.63 0.84
N LEU A 427 -18.29 -31.39 2.09
CA LEU A 427 -18.68 -30.06 2.56
C LEU A 427 -17.51 -29.09 2.51
N GLN A 428 -16.33 -29.50 2.98
CA GLN A 428 -15.11 -28.68 2.91
C GLN A 428 -14.78 -28.24 1.46
N MET A 429 -14.87 -29.16 0.50
CA MET A 429 -14.57 -28.87 -0.91
C MET A 429 -15.65 -28.06 -1.62
N ASN A 430 -16.93 -28.34 -1.35
CA ASN A 430 -18.03 -27.79 -2.16
C ASN A 430 -18.69 -26.55 -1.54
N LEU A 431 -18.82 -26.53 -0.21
CA LEU A 431 -19.42 -25.43 0.53
C LEU A 431 -18.38 -24.34 0.83
N ALA A 432 -17.17 -24.75 1.21
CA ALA A 432 -16.10 -23.83 1.60
C ALA A 432 -14.99 -23.69 0.54
N LYS A 433 -15.09 -24.40 -0.59
CA LYS A 433 -14.12 -24.32 -1.69
C LYS A 433 -12.67 -24.59 -1.26
N ILE A 434 -12.47 -25.42 -0.24
CA ILE A 434 -11.15 -25.79 0.28
C ILE A 434 -10.49 -26.76 -0.72
N PRO A 435 -9.23 -26.50 -1.16
CA PRO A 435 -8.53 -27.37 -2.09
C PRO A 435 -8.21 -28.73 -1.46
N PRO A 436 -8.08 -29.82 -2.25
CA PRO A 436 -7.92 -31.18 -1.72
C PRO A 436 -6.73 -31.43 -0.78
N SER A 437 -5.73 -30.55 -0.80
CA SER A 437 -4.56 -30.54 0.09
C SER A 437 -4.86 -30.01 1.50
N GLY A 438 -5.84 -29.11 1.64
CA GLY A 438 -6.26 -28.51 2.91
C GLY A 438 -7.46 -29.18 3.57
N VAL A 439 -8.03 -30.22 2.93
CA VAL A 439 -9.21 -30.91 3.43
C VAL A 439 -8.83 -31.99 4.44
N LEU A 440 -9.48 -31.95 5.60
CA LEU A 440 -9.38 -33.01 6.59
C LEU A 440 -10.16 -34.23 6.12
N ARG A 441 -9.49 -35.40 6.13
CA ARG A 441 -10.03 -36.68 5.64
C ARG A 441 -10.36 -37.61 6.80
N ALA A 442 -11.19 -38.61 6.52
CA ALA A 442 -11.53 -39.64 7.50
C ALA A 442 -10.29 -40.44 7.94
N THR A 443 -10.30 -40.89 9.19
CA THR A 443 -9.28 -41.80 9.72
C THR A 443 -9.40 -43.20 9.09
N ALA A 444 -8.42 -44.07 9.33
CA ALA A 444 -8.44 -45.45 8.81
C ALA A 444 -9.67 -46.27 9.24
N SER A 445 -10.35 -45.87 10.32
CA SER A 445 -11.61 -46.45 10.81
C SER A 445 -12.87 -45.70 10.36
N ASP A 446 -12.76 -44.85 9.33
CA ASP A 446 -13.85 -44.02 8.78
C ASP A 446 -14.43 -43.00 9.78
N GLY A 447 -13.65 -42.69 10.83
CA GLY A 447 -13.99 -41.74 11.89
C GLY A 447 -13.47 -40.32 11.65
N TYR A 448 -13.80 -39.44 12.58
CA TYR A 448 -13.37 -38.04 12.56
C TYR A 448 -11.87 -37.91 12.94
N PRO A 449 -11.09 -37.05 12.25
CA PRO A 449 -9.64 -36.92 12.47
C PRO A 449 -9.24 -36.03 13.65
N ILE A 450 -10.21 -35.39 14.31
CA ILE A 450 -10.02 -34.49 15.46
C ILE A 450 -10.82 -35.02 16.66
N SER A 451 -10.38 -34.71 17.88
CA SER A 451 -11.02 -35.25 19.10
C SER A 451 -12.39 -34.60 19.35
N PRO A 452 -13.31 -35.26 20.09
CA PRO A 452 -14.59 -34.65 20.46
C PRO A 452 -14.45 -33.34 21.26
N GLU A 453 -13.40 -33.23 22.08
CA GLU A 453 -13.08 -32.00 22.81
C GLU A 453 -12.65 -30.87 21.87
N GLU A 454 -11.78 -31.18 20.88
CA GLU A 454 -11.37 -30.23 19.85
C GLU A 454 -12.57 -29.82 18.97
N MET A 455 -13.47 -30.76 18.64
CA MET A 455 -14.70 -30.45 17.88
C MET A 455 -15.64 -29.51 18.63
N ASN A 456 -15.90 -29.77 19.92
CA ASN A 456 -16.70 -28.88 20.75
C ASN A 456 -16.08 -27.48 20.85
N TRP A 457 -14.77 -27.40 21.03
CA TRP A 457 -14.07 -26.13 21.07
C TRP A 457 -14.19 -25.34 19.75
N GLN A 458 -14.05 -26.01 18.59
CA GLN A 458 -14.23 -25.36 17.29
C GLN A 458 -15.65 -24.81 17.10
N LEU A 459 -16.67 -25.51 17.63
CA LEU A 459 -18.06 -25.06 17.57
C LEU A 459 -18.30 -23.84 18.45
N GLU A 460 -17.76 -23.81 19.67
CA GLU A 460 -17.82 -22.65 20.56
C GLU A 460 -17.08 -21.44 19.97
N PHE A 461 -15.91 -21.68 19.36
CA PHE A 461 -15.09 -20.65 18.71
C PHE A 461 -15.83 -19.94 17.57
N VAL A 462 -16.43 -20.71 16.65
CA VAL A 462 -17.17 -20.14 15.51
C VAL A 462 -18.49 -19.52 15.96
N ALA A 463 -19.12 -20.06 17.01
CA ALA A 463 -20.32 -19.45 17.61
C ALA A 463 -20.01 -18.08 18.21
N GLY A 464 -18.92 -17.95 18.98
CA GLY A 464 -18.48 -16.67 19.56
C GLY A 464 -18.13 -15.60 18.53
N MET A 465 -17.73 -15.98 17.31
CA MET A 465 -17.50 -15.04 16.20
C MET A 465 -18.78 -14.56 15.51
N ALA A 466 -19.90 -15.28 15.65
CA ALA A 466 -21.16 -14.94 14.99
C ALA A 466 -22.06 -14.04 15.85
N ASP A 467 -21.77 -13.91 17.15
CA ASP A 467 -22.53 -13.09 18.10
C ASP A 467 -22.05 -11.62 18.17
N GLY A 468 -21.06 -11.25 17.35
CA GLY A 468 -20.45 -9.91 17.30
C GLY A 468 -20.87 -9.02 16.12
N ASP A 469 -21.89 -9.41 15.35
CA ASP A 469 -22.45 -8.61 14.23
C ASP A 469 -23.57 -7.65 14.70
#